data_AF-A0A1W9UWH8-F1
#
_entry.id   AF-A0A1W9UWH8-F1
#
_cell.length_a   1.000
_cell.length_b   1.000
_cell.length_c   1.000
_cell.angle_alpha   90.00
_cell.angle_beta   90.00
_cell.angle_gamma   90.00
#
_symmetry.space_group_name_H-M   'P 1'
#
loop_
_entity.id
_entity.type
_entity.pdbx_description
1 polymer ?
#
loop_
_entity_poly.entity_id
_entity_poly.type
_entity_poly.pdbx_seq_one_letter_code
_entity_poly.pdbx_strand_id
1 'polypeptide(L)'
;MLGGVRVFKGVEANILDNGQVDLGDEFLGNLDVVLAGFHVDCGYNGTTQADHTKNMLRVMEHPRVHIISHPGNPEFPIDYQAVVKQAVATGTALEINSSSFTNARSGSRPNCIELARLCAEHGALIAIGSDAHIAQAVGDVAPAIEVAKQAGISADKVVNRTLKSTLAFLNIEGGSSL
;
A
#
# COMPACT_ATOMS: atom_id res chain seq x y z
N MET A 1 1.47 -8.48 21.98
CA MET A 1 0.03 -8.18 22.10
C MET A 1 -0.13 -7.05 23.11
N LEU A 2 -1.03 -6.09 22.86
CA LEU A 2 -1.41 -5.04 23.81
C LEU A 2 -2.91 -5.15 24.04
N GLY A 3 -3.34 -5.50 25.26
CA GLY A 3 -4.76 -5.63 25.58
C GLY A 3 -5.54 -6.61 24.68
N GLY A 4 -4.90 -7.70 24.24
CA GLY A 4 -5.52 -8.65 23.29
C GLY A 4 -5.46 -8.24 21.82
N VAL A 5 -4.80 -7.12 21.49
CA VAL A 5 -4.61 -6.65 20.12
C VAL A 5 -3.18 -6.93 19.63
N ARG A 6 -3.03 -7.46 18.42
CA ARG A 6 -1.74 -7.61 17.75
C ARG A 6 -1.30 -6.25 17.23
N VAL A 7 -0.08 -5.84 17.59
CA VAL A 7 0.57 -4.64 17.09
C VAL A 7 1.72 -5.07 16.21
N PHE A 8 1.69 -4.66 14.94
CA PHE A 8 2.78 -4.88 13.99
C PHE A 8 3.72 -3.68 14.04
N LYS A 9 5.02 -3.92 14.10
CA LYS A 9 6.04 -2.89 13.92
C LYS A 9 6.12 -2.59 12.44
N GLY A 10 5.72 -1.40 12.02
CA GLY A 10 5.73 -1.03 10.61
C GLY A 10 6.29 0.35 10.35
N VAL A 11 6.48 0.63 9.07
CA VAL A 11 6.87 1.95 8.55
C VAL A 11 6.10 2.24 7.27
N GLU A 12 5.79 3.50 7.04
CA GLU A 12 5.55 4.04 5.70
C GLU A 12 6.81 4.75 5.27
N ALA A 13 7.64 4.07 4.49
CA ALA A 13 8.90 4.57 4.01
C ALA A 13 8.68 5.54 2.85
N ASN A 14 9.51 6.57 2.75
CA ASN A 14 9.49 7.48 1.62
C ASN A 14 10.23 6.82 0.45
N ILE A 15 9.60 6.80 -0.72
CA ILE A 15 10.25 6.39 -1.95
C ILE A 15 11.25 7.48 -2.36
N LEU A 16 12.49 7.07 -2.64
CA LEU A 16 13.56 7.90 -3.18
C LEU A 16 13.79 7.59 -4.67
N ASP A 17 14.74 8.28 -5.29
CA ASP A 17 15.16 7.97 -6.65
C ASP A 17 15.79 6.57 -6.78
N ASN A 18 15.81 6.06 -8.01
CA ASN A 18 16.43 4.78 -8.39
C ASN A 18 15.87 3.55 -7.66
N GLY A 19 14.61 3.58 -7.26
CA GLY A 19 13.94 2.44 -6.63
C GLY A 19 14.31 2.22 -5.16
N GLN A 20 14.91 3.22 -4.50
CA GLN A 20 15.29 3.15 -3.10
C GLN A 20 14.17 3.64 -2.18
N VAL A 21 14.30 3.33 -0.89
CA VAL A 21 13.51 3.91 0.19
C VAL A 21 14.43 4.55 1.22
N ASP A 22 13.90 5.43 2.06
CA ASP A 22 14.64 6.25 3.02
C ASP A 22 15.13 5.51 4.28
N LEU A 23 15.01 4.18 4.30
CA LEU A 23 15.45 3.34 5.41
C LEU A 23 16.31 2.17 4.92
N GLY A 24 17.47 1.97 5.55
CA GLY A 24 18.40 0.88 5.21
C GLY A 24 17.86 -0.52 5.53
N ASP A 25 18.34 -1.52 4.80
CA ASP A 25 17.94 -2.93 4.93
C ASP A 25 18.08 -3.48 6.36
N GLU A 26 19.09 -3.01 7.10
CA GLU A 26 19.32 -3.39 8.49
C GLU A 26 18.16 -2.98 9.40
N PHE A 27 17.48 -1.88 9.11
CA PHE A 27 16.32 -1.42 9.86
C PHE A 27 15.03 -2.04 9.32
N LEU A 28 14.87 -2.09 8.00
CA LEU A 28 13.71 -2.74 7.35
C LEU A 28 13.59 -4.21 7.77
N GLY A 29 14.72 -4.90 7.95
CA GLY A 29 14.76 -6.29 8.42
C GLY A 29 14.21 -6.53 9.82
N ASN A 30 14.03 -5.47 10.63
CA ASN A 30 13.48 -5.54 11.99
C ASN A 30 11.98 -5.23 12.06
N LEU A 31 11.35 -4.88 10.93
CA LEU A 31 9.94 -4.52 10.82
C LEU A 31 9.10 -5.70 10.35
N ASP A 32 7.85 -5.74 10.82
CA ASP A 32 6.87 -6.75 10.43
C ASP A 32 6.19 -6.39 9.10
N VAL A 33 6.03 -5.10 8.81
CA VAL A 33 5.37 -4.58 7.60
C VAL A 33 6.02 -3.29 7.13
N VAL A 34 6.18 -3.14 5.83
CA VAL A 34 6.78 -1.98 5.19
C VAL A 34 5.88 -1.53 4.06
N LEU A 35 5.36 -0.32 4.21
CA LEU A 35 4.70 0.42 3.14
C LEU A 35 5.76 1.33 2.50
N ALA A 36 5.64 1.60 1.20
CA ALA A 36 6.43 2.61 0.52
C ALA A 36 5.53 3.51 -0.32
N GLY A 37 5.69 4.82 -0.20
CA GLY A 37 4.86 5.81 -0.90
C GLY A 37 5.67 6.98 -1.42
N PHE A 38 5.09 7.71 -2.36
CA PHE A 38 5.62 9.02 -2.76
C PHE A 38 5.08 10.10 -1.83
N HIS A 39 5.98 10.97 -1.37
CA HIS A 39 5.67 12.12 -0.54
C HIS A 39 6.46 13.32 -1.04
N VAL A 40 5.84 14.50 -0.98
CA VAL A 40 6.49 15.76 -1.34
C VAL A 40 7.66 16.06 -0.41
N ASP A 41 8.71 16.68 -0.97
CA ASP A 41 9.89 17.12 -0.22
C ASP A 41 10.64 16.00 0.53
N CYS A 42 10.47 14.74 0.13
CA CYS A 42 11.07 13.57 0.77
C CYS A 42 12.22 12.91 -0.03
N GLY A 43 12.83 13.62 -0.99
CA GLY A 43 14.04 13.17 -1.69
C GLY A 43 13.83 12.39 -2.99
N TYR A 44 12.60 12.39 -3.53
CA TYR A 44 12.31 11.93 -4.88
C TYR A 44 12.28 13.12 -5.86
N ASN A 45 12.96 13.01 -7.01
CA ASN A 45 13.14 14.14 -7.95
C ASN A 45 12.44 13.94 -9.30
N GLY A 46 11.71 12.84 -9.51
CA GLY A 46 10.97 12.61 -10.74
C GLY A 46 9.82 13.61 -10.91
N THR A 47 9.56 14.01 -12.16
CA THR A 47 8.55 15.05 -12.45
C THR A 47 7.51 14.60 -13.47
N THR A 48 7.70 13.46 -14.13
CA THR A 48 6.79 12.95 -15.16
C THR A 48 6.14 11.65 -14.74
N GLN A 49 4.98 11.34 -15.33
CA GLN A 49 4.31 10.05 -15.13
C GLN A 49 5.23 8.86 -15.42
N ALA A 50 6.09 8.98 -16.45
CA ALA A 50 7.05 7.95 -16.81
C ALA A 50 8.12 7.76 -15.72
N ASP A 51 8.61 8.84 -15.11
CA ASP A 51 9.57 8.78 -14.01
C ASP A 51 8.95 8.10 -12.80
N HIS A 52 7.74 8.51 -12.41
CA HIS A 52 7.02 7.98 -11.25
C HIS A 52 6.77 6.48 -11.41
N THR A 53 6.26 6.10 -12.58
CA THR A 53 6.00 4.70 -12.92
C THR A 53 7.28 3.91 -12.84
N LYS A 54 8.32 4.29 -13.59
CA LYS A 54 9.59 3.54 -13.64
C LYS A 54 10.20 3.37 -12.25
N ASN A 55 10.13 4.40 -11.41
CA ASN A 55 10.69 4.33 -10.07
C ASN A 55 9.85 3.41 -9.16
N MET A 56 8.53 3.54 -9.19
CA MET A 56 7.63 2.68 -8.42
C MET A 56 7.80 1.20 -8.80
N LEU A 57 7.90 0.87 -10.08
CA LEU A 57 8.11 -0.53 -10.50
C LEU A 57 9.40 -1.12 -9.90
N ARG A 58 10.47 -0.32 -9.81
CA ARG A 58 11.74 -0.73 -9.19
C ARG A 58 11.61 -0.89 -7.68
N VAL A 59 10.91 0.01 -6.99
CA VAL A 59 10.65 -0.10 -5.54
C VAL A 59 9.94 -1.42 -5.23
N MET A 60 9.01 -1.85 -6.08
CA MET A 60 8.25 -3.08 -5.90
C MET A 60 9.10 -4.36 -6.03
N GLU A 61 10.27 -4.28 -6.66
CA GLU A 61 11.24 -5.39 -6.72
C GLU A 61 12.01 -5.55 -5.39
N HIS A 62 11.94 -4.57 -4.50
CA HIS A 62 12.65 -4.61 -3.23
C HIS A 62 12.02 -5.67 -2.30
N PRO A 63 12.79 -6.68 -1.83
CA PRO A 63 12.25 -7.85 -1.11
C PRO A 63 11.67 -7.54 0.28
N ARG A 64 11.71 -6.28 0.70
CA ARG A 64 11.23 -5.81 2.01
C ARG A 64 10.04 -4.87 1.88
N VAL A 65 9.69 -4.41 0.68
CA VAL A 65 8.51 -3.57 0.46
C VAL A 65 7.30 -4.47 0.25
N HIS A 66 6.32 -4.36 1.14
CA HIS A 66 5.14 -5.21 1.12
C HIS A 66 3.97 -4.53 0.41
N ILE A 67 3.82 -3.22 0.62
CA ILE A 67 2.63 -2.47 0.21
C ILE A 67 3.07 -1.14 -0.41
N ILE A 68 2.45 -0.72 -1.51
CA ILE A 68 2.56 0.66 -2.00
C ILE A 68 1.43 1.49 -1.39
N SER A 69 1.76 2.55 -0.64
CA SER A 69 0.78 3.43 0.00
C SER A 69 0.19 4.45 -0.98
N HIS A 70 -1.13 4.65 -0.87
CA HIS A 70 -1.95 5.61 -1.63
C HIS A 70 -1.53 5.90 -3.10
N PRO A 71 -1.28 4.89 -3.96
CA PRO A 71 -0.79 5.07 -5.35
C PRO A 71 -1.77 5.79 -6.29
N GLY A 72 -3.00 6.07 -5.85
CA GLY A 72 -3.96 6.89 -6.60
C GLY A 72 -3.74 8.41 -6.45
N ASN A 73 -2.73 8.85 -5.71
CA ASN A 73 -2.44 10.26 -5.48
C ASN A 73 -2.17 11.01 -6.80
N PRO A 74 -2.98 12.02 -7.18
CA PRO A 74 -2.81 12.75 -8.43
C PRO A 74 -1.53 13.60 -8.50
N GLU A 75 -0.88 13.87 -7.37
CA GLU A 75 0.42 14.57 -7.33
C GLU A 75 1.55 13.74 -7.95
N PHE A 76 1.43 12.41 -7.90
CA PHE A 76 2.37 11.47 -8.50
C PHE A 76 1.64 10.58 -9.50
N PRO A 77 1.23 11.11 -10.67
CA PRO A 77 0.54 10.30 -11.68
C PRO A 77 1.44 9.14 -12.11
N ILE A 78 0.85 7.96 -12.28
CA ILE A 78 1.53 6.73 -12.70
C ILE A 78 0.73 6.05 -13.81
N ASP A 79 1.37 5.12 -14.53
CA ASP A 79 0.67 4.15 -15.36
C ASP A 79 0.12 3.03 -14.46
N TYR A 80 -1.18 3.10 -14.16
CA TYR A 80 -1.84 2.13 -13.29
C TYR A 80 -1.76 0.70 -13.82
N GLN A 81 -1.82 0.51 -15.14
CA GLN A 81 -1.79 -0.84 -15.70
C GLN A 81 -0.40 -1.46 -15.55
N ALA A 82 0.67 -0.68 -15.77
CA ALA A 82 2.03 -1.13 -15.52
C ALA A 82 2.26 -1.48 -14.04
N VAL A 83 1.81 -0.60 -13.13
CA VAL A 83 1.97 -0.79 -11.68
C VAL A 83 1.19 -1.99 -11.17
N VAL A 84 -0.06 -2.20 -11.62
CA VAL A 84 -0.86 -3.37 -11.24
C VAL A 84 -0.23 -4.66 -11.73
N LYS A 85 0.30 -4.70 -12.96
CA LYS A 85 1.01 -5.88 -13.47
C LYS A 85 2.26 -6.20 -12.65
N GLN A 86 3.02 -5.17 -12.26
CA GLN A 86 4.18 -5.36 -11.39
C GLN A 86 3.77 -5.86 -10.00
N ALA A 87 2.67 -5.36 -9.44
CA ALA A 87 2.14 -5.80 -8.13
C ALA A 87 1.85 -7.29 -8.13
N VAL A 88 1.26 -7.79 -9.23
CA VAL A 88 1.04 -9.23 -9.42
C VAL A 88 2.36 -10.00 -9.52
N ALA A 89 3.34 -9.47 -10.26
CA ALA A 89 4.63 -10.13 -10.46
C ALA A 89 5.49 -10.21 -9.19
N THR A 90 5.48 -9.18 -8.36
CA THR A 90 6.30 -9.09 -7.14
C THR A 90 5.57 -9.55 -5.88
N GLY A 91 4.24 -9.70 -5.95
CA GLY A 91 3.41 -9.98 -4.78
C GLY A 91 3.20 -8.77 -3.86
N THR A 92 3.65 -7.57 -4.26
CA THR A 92 3.41 -6.32 -3.53
C THR A 92 1.92 -5.98 -3.58
N ALA A 93 1.32 -5.61 -2.45
CA ALA A 93 -0.08 -5.16 -2.42
C ALA A 93 -0.19 -3.66 -2.73
N LEU A 94 -1.30 -3.25 -3.34
CA LEU A 94 -1.60 -1.84 -3.60
C LEU A 94 -2.66 -1.33 -2.62
N GLU A 95 -2.39 -0.20 -1.97
CA GLU A 95 -3.32 0.34 -0.97
C GLU A 95 -4.53 1.04 -1.62
N ILE A 96 -5.73 0.73 -1.12
CA ILE A 96 -6.89 1.60 -1.25
C ILE A 96 -7.05 2.35 0.08
N ASN A 97 -6.74 3.64 0.04
CA ASN A 97 -6.57 4.48 1.23
C ASN A 97 -7.81 5.34 1.46
N SER A 98 -8.36 5.33 2.68
CA SER A 98 -9.59 6.07 3.00
C SER A 98 -9.38 7.57 3.15
N SER A 99 -8.20 8.02 3.60
CA SER A 99 -7.89 9.45 3.71
C SER A 99 -7.92 10.15 2.35
N SER A 100 -7.57 9.43 1.27
CA SER A 100 -7.64 9.90 -0.13
C SER A 100 -9.05 10.24 -0.63
N PHE A 101 -10.11 9.83 0.09
CA PHE A 101 -11.49 10.13 -0.28
C PHE A 101 -12.14 11.19 0.62
N THR A 102 -11.49 11.59 1.70
CA THR A 102 -12.12 12.39 2.76
C THR A 102 -11.37 13.69 3.04
N ASN A 103 -10.06 13.61 3.33
CA ASN A 103 -9.31 14.74 3.89
C ASN A 103 -7.90 14.92 3.32
N ALA A 104 -7.39 13.97 2.52
CA ALA A 104 -6.08 14.02 1.91
C ALA A 104 -6.15 13.83 0.39
N ARG A 105 -5.11 14.31 -0.32
CA ARG A 105 -4.86 14.02 -1.75
C ARG A 105 -6.10 14.23 -2.63
N SER A 106 -6.65 15.44 -2.57
CA SER A 106 -7.83 15.84 -3.35
C SER A 106 -7.66 15.47 -4.83
N GLY A 107 -8.69 14.84 -5.41
CA GLY A 107 -8.64 14.33 -6.78
C GLY A 107 -8.24 12.85 -6.91
N SER A 108 -7.91 12.16 -5.82
CA SER A 108 -7.58 10.72 -5.86
C SER A 108 -8.75 9.80 -6.22
N ARG A 109 -10.00 10.23 -6.00
CA ARG A 109 -11.17 9.34 -6.18
C ARG A 109 -11.24 8.64 -7.56
N PRO A 110 -11.20 9.35 -8.71
CA PRO A 110 -11.20 8.69 -10.02
C PRO A 110 -10.01 7.74 -10.22
N ASN A 111 -8.82 8.13 -9.73
CA ASN A 111 -7.61 7.32 -9.84
C ASN A 111 -7.71 6.02 -9.04
N CYS A 112 -8.17 6.09 -7.80
CA CYS A 112 -8.36 4.91 -6.96
C CYS A 112 -9.43 3.97 -7.50
N ILE A 113 -10.49 4.49 -8.15
CA ILE A 113 -11.50 3.65 -8.81
C ILE A 113 -10.89 2.89 -10.00
N GLU A 114 -10.12 3.58 -10.85
CA GLU A 114 -9.46 2.92 -11.99
C GLU A 114 -8.41 1.90 -11.53
N LEU A 115 -7.62 2.24 -10.51
CA LEU A 115 -6.67 1.33 -9.91
C LEU A 115 -7.37 0.08 -9.35
N ALA A 116 -8.45 0.25 -8.59
CA ALA A 116 -9.21 -0.85 -8.02
C ALA A 116 -9.81 -1.76 -9.12
N ARG A 117 -10.32 -1.17 -10.21
CA ARG A 117 -10.81 -1.90 -11.39
C ARG A 117 -9.72 -2.77 -12.00
N LEU A 118 -8.53 -2.21 -12.22
CA LEU A 118 -7.38 -2.93 -12.76
C LEU A 118 -6.88 -4.02 -11.80
N CYS A 119 -6.87 -3.76 -10.48
CA CYS A 119 -6.54 -4.78 -9.47
C CYS A 119 -7.50 -5.97 -9.53
N ALA A 120 -8.80 -5.72 -9.69
CA ALA A 120 -9.80 -6.77 -9.85
C ALA A 120 -9.59 -7.56 -11.15
N GLU A 121 -9.33 -6.87 -12.27
CA GLU A 121 -9.09 -7.48 -13.58
C GLU A 121 -7.86 -8.39 -13.61
N HIS A 122 -6.75 -7.96 -13.01
CA HIS A 122 -5.48 -8.69 -13.03
C HIS A 122 -5.23 -9.56 -11.79
N GLY A 123 -6.12 -9.51 -10.80
CA GLY A 123 -6.01 -10.31 -9.58
C GLY A 123 -4.88 -9.88 -8.64
N ALA A 124 -4.54 -8.59 -8.64
CA ALA A 124 -3.54 -8.02 -7.74
C ALA A 124 -4.01 -8.08 -6.27
N LEU A 125 -3.04 -8.15 -5.36
CA LEU A 125 -3.32 -8.03 -3.93
C LEU A 125 -3.57 -6.56 -3.57
N ILE A 126 -4.50 -6.32 -2.65
CA ILE A 126 -4.75 -4.98 -2.11
C ILE A 126 -4.68 -4.96 -0.59
N ALA A 127 -4.32 -3.79 -0.06
CA ALA A 127 -4.41 -3.46 1.36
C ALA A 127 -5.44 -2.34 1.57
N ILE A 128 -6.22 -2.42 2.64
CA ILE A 128 -7.18 -1.38 3.02
C ILE A 128 -6.60 -0.54 4.16
N GLY A 129 -6.44 0.76 3.95
CA GLY A 129 -5.84 1.69 4.93
C GLY A 129 -6.78 2.81 5.34
N SER A 130 -6.73 3.22 6.60
CA SER A 130 -7.38 4.46 7.09
C SER A 130 -6.46 5.67 6.97
N ASP A 131 -5.14 5.45 7.08
CA ASP A 131 -4.13 6.51 7.17
C ASP A 131 -4.44 7.53 8.28
N ALA A 132 -4.80 6.97 9.43
CA ALA A 132 -5.23 7.69 10.60
C ALA A 132 -4.06 8.44 11.24
N HIS A 133 -4.17 9.77 11.30
CA HIS A 133 -3.25 10.66 12.01
C HIS A 133 -3.71 10.98 13.45
N ILE A 134 -4.86 10.42 13.86
CA ILE A 134 -5.40 10.44 15.22
C ILE A 134 -6.03 9.09 15.54
N ALA A 135 -6.02 8.67 16.81
CA ALA A 135 -6.49 7.36 17.23
C ALA A 135 -7.98 7.10 16.89
N GLN A 136 -8.81 8.14 16.88
CA GLN A 136 -10.24 8.06 16.60
C GLN A 136 -10.54 7.68 15.15
N ALA A 137 -9.62 7.95 14.23
CA ALA A 137 -9.77 7.60 12.81
C ALA A 137 -9.26 6.19 12.49
N VAL A 138 -8.67 5.49 13.46
CA VAL A 138 -8.14 4.14 13.25
C VAL A 138 -9.30 3.20 12.92
N GLY A 139 -9.24 2.62 11.71
CA GLY A 139 -10.27 1.70 11.23
C GLY A 139 -11.42 2.36 10.50
N ASP A 140 -11.39 3.69 10.30
CA ASP A 140 -12.33 4.40 9.44
C ASP A 140 -12.02 4.11 7.97
N VAL A 141 -12.41 2.91 7.52
CA VAL A 141 -12.05 2.36 6.21
C VAL A 141 -13.24 2.15 5.27
N ALA A 142 -14.42 2.65 5.65
CA ALA A 142 -15.65 2.45 4.87
C ALA A 142 -15.54 2.93 3.41
N PRO A 143 -14.95 4.12 3.11
CA PRO A 143 -14.80 4.57 1.72
C PRO A 143 -13.92 3.64 0.87
N ALA A 144 -12.79 3.15 1.42
CA ALA A 144 -11.93 2.23 0.71
C ALA A 144 -12.60 0.86 0.45
N ILE A 145 -13.36 0.35 1.44
CA ILE A 145 -14.15 -0.87 1.29
C ILE A 145 -15.22 -0.70 0.20
N GLU A 146 -15.88 0.46 0.13
CA GLU A 146 -16.89 0.75 -0.89
C GLU A 146 -16.28 0.70 -2.29
N VAL A 147 -15.14 1.37 -2.51
CA VAL A 147 -14.42 1.36 -3.79
C VAL A 147 -13.99 -0.06 -4.17
N ALA A 148 -13.42 -0.83 -3.23
CA ALA A 148 -13.02 -2.21 -3.48
C ALA A 148 -14.19 -3.10 -3.91
N LYS A 149 -15.35 -2.95 -3.23
CA LYS A 149 -16.57 -3.69 -3.57
C LYS A 149 -17.14 -3.29 -4.94
N GLN A 150 -17.19 -2.00 -5.25
CA GLN A 150 -17.68 -1.51 -6.54
C GLN A 150 -16.82 -1.98 -7.70
N ALA A 151 -15.51 -2.07 -7.50
CA ALA A 151 -14.57 -2.62 -8.49
C ALA A 151 -14.67 -4.15 -8.65
N GLY A 152 -15.41 -4.86 -7.78
CA GLY A 152 -15.52 -6.32 -7.83
C GLY A 152 -14.28 -7.05 -7.30
N ILE A 153 -13.49 -6.42 -6.43
CA ILE A 153 -12.33 -7.07 -5.81
C ILE A 153 -12.81 -8.21 -4.92
N SER A 154 -12.32 -9.42 -5.19
CA SER A 154 -12.62 -10.59 -4.36
C SER A 154 -11.98 -10.45 -2.98
N ALA A 155 -12.71 -10.87 -1.94
CA ALA A 155 -12.26 -10.74 -0.55
C ALA A 155 -10.90 -11.43 -0.29
N ASP A 156 -10.58 -12.53 -0.98
CA ASP A 156 -9.30 -13.22 -0.83
C ASP A 156 -8.08 -12.38 -1.25
N LYS A 157 -8.29 -11.38 -2.13
CA LYS A 157 -7.26 -10.42 -2.57
C LYS A 157 -6.99 -9.30 -1.56
N VAL A 158 -7.83 -9.17 -0.54
CA VAL A 158 -7.60 -8.22 0.56
C VAL A 158 -6.68 -8.86 1.60
N VAL A 159 -5.43 -8.40 1.65
CA VAL A 159 -4.38 -9.03 2.48
C VAL A 159 -4.67 -8.87 3.97
N ASN A 160 -5.25 -7.74 4.37
CA ASN A 160 -5.52 -7.39 5.75
C ASN A 160 -6.99 -7.59 6.19
N ARG A 161 -7.74 -8.49 5.52
CA ARG A 161 -9.14 -8.79 5.90
C ARG A 161 -9.29 -9.48 7.26
N THR A 162 -8.27 -10.20 7.70
CA THR A 162 -8.22 -10.94 8.96
C THR A 162 -6.78 -10.97 9.47
N LEU A 163 -6.59 -11.27 10.76
CA LEU A 163 -5.24 -11.51 11.29
C LEU A 163 -4.54 -12.65 10.55
N LYS A 164 -5.23 -13.76 10.26
CA LYS A 164 -4.68 -14.92 9.55
C LYS A 164 -4.18 -14.56 8.15
N SER A 165 -4.97 -13.81 7.37
CA SER A 165 -4.55 -13.37 6.03
C SER A 165 -3.37 -12.40 6.08
N THR A 166 -3.34 -11.52 7.08
CA THR A 166 -2.24 -10.56 7.28
C THR A 166 -0.94 -11.28 7.59
N LEU A 167 -0.95 -12.22 8.53
CA LEU A 167 0.22 -13.02 8.90
C LEU A 167 0.74 -13.85 7.72
N ALA A 168 -0.17 -14.48 6.97
CA ALA A 168 0.20 -15.25 5.78
C ALA A 168 0.84 -14.37 4.69
N PHE A 169 0.28 -13.17 4.46
CA PHE A 169 0.82 -12.21 3.50
C PHE A 169 2.21 -11.71 3.88
N LEU A 170 2.43 -11.39 5.16
CA LEU A 170 3.72 -10.90 5.68
C LEU A 170 4.73 -12.04 5.93
N ASN A 171 4.36 -13.29 5.64
CA ASN A 171 5.15 -14.48 5.95
C ASN A 171 5.62 -14.53 7.41
N ILE A 172 4.75 -14.09 8.33
CA ILE A 172 5.00 -14.14 9.77
C ILE A 172 4.34 -15.42 10.28
N GLU A 173 5.17 -16.36 10.73
CA GLU A 173 4.64 -17.57 11.36
C GLU A 173 3.69 -17.18 12.49
N GLY A 174 2.51 -17.82 12.51
CA GLY A 174 1.50 -17.63 13.55
C GLY A 174 2.05 -18.16 14.86
N GLY A 175 2.87 -17.35 15.53
CA GLY A 175 3.38 -17.63 16.86
C GLY A 175 2.22 -17.94 17.78
N SER A 176 2.03 -19.22 18.06
CA SER A 176 1.31 -19.70 19.21
C SER A 176 2.22 -19.45 20.41
N SER A 177 2.23 -18.23 20.92
CA SER A 177 2.91 -17.94 22.18
C SER A 177 2.28 -16.71 22.85
N LEU A 178 1.45 -17.08 23.84
CA LEU A 178 0.84 -16.31 24.92
C LEU A 178 -0.47 -15.58 24.59
#